data_AF-A0A3D2SHP2-F1
#
_entry.id   AF-A0A3D2SHP2-F1
#
_cell.length_a   1.000
_cell.length_b   1.000
_cell.length_c   1.000
_cell.angle_alpha   90.00
_cell.angle_beta   90.00
_cell.angle_gamma   90.00
#
_symmetry.space_group_name_H-M   'P 1'
#
loop_
_entity.id
_entity.type
_entity.pdbx_description
1 polymer ?
#
loop_
_entity_poly.entity_id
_entity_poly.type
_entity_poly.pdbx_seq_one_letter_code
_entity_poly.pdbx_strand_id
1 'polypeptide(L)'
;MSGAATLETVLEERAIELCGEQQRWFDLKRTHKLVDHVTKYNAQASSQIKEMHYYRPIPQSQIDAVTNFSTTEGQGFWQNTGY
;
A
#
# COMPACT_ATOMS: atom_id res chain seq x y z
N MET A 1 -3.01 -28.93 11.82
CA MET A 1 -1.82 -28.16 11.37
C MET A 1 -0.76 -28.27 12.45
N SER A 2 0.43 -28.80 12.15
CA SER A 2 1.54 -28.87 13.12
C SER A 2 2.63 -27.90 12.70
N GLY A 3 2.88 -26.85 13.50
CA GLY A 3 3.84 -25.79 13.23
C GLY A 3 3.39 -24.48 13.85
N ALA A 4 4.32 -23.59 14.18
CA ALA A 4 3.98 -22.24 14.65
C ALA A 4 3.34 -21.44 13.51
N ALA A 5 2.31 -20.64 13.83
CA ALA A 5 1.71 -19.74 12.85
C ALA A 5 2.75 -18.73 12.34
N THR A 6 2.76 -18.51 11.02
CA THR A 6 3.63 -17.53 10.37
C THR A 6 2.84 -16.29 9.96
N LEU A 7 3.53 -15.25 9.52
CA LEU A 7 2.88 -14.07 8.94
C LEU A 7 2.02 -14.46 7.72
N GLU A 8 2.52 -15.33 6.84
CA GLU A 8 1.76 -15.78 5.66
C GLU A 8 0.51 -16.55 6.07
N THR A 9 0.60 -17.40 7.10
CA THR A 9 -0.57 -18.10 7.67
C THR A 9 -1.66 -17.10 8.09
N VAL A 10 -1.28 -16.03 8.78
CA VAL A 10 -2.24 -14.99 9.22
C VAL A 10 -2.79 -14.19 8.03
N LEU A 11 -1.94 -13.87 7.05
CA LEU A 11 -2.36 -13.11 5.87
C LEU A 11 -3.28 -13.90 4.94
N GLU A 12 -3.13 -15.21 4.85
CA GLU A 12 -4.01 -16.10 4.09
C GLU A 12 -5.39 -16.20 4.76
N GLU A 13 -5.44 -16.49 6.05
CA GLU A 13 -6.70 -16.57 6.80
C GLU A 13 -7.47 -15.25 6.77
N ARG A 14 -6.78 -14.11 6.97
CA ARG A 14 -7.43 -12.78 6.89
C ARG A 14 -7.94 -12.45 5.49
N ALA A 15 -7.32 -12.98 4.43
CA ALA A 15 -7.81 -12.78 3.07
C ALA A 15 -9.16 -13.47 2.83
N ILE A 16 -9.35 -14.63 3.46
CA ILE A 16 -10.59 -15.42 3.36
C ILE A 16 -11.66 -14.79 4.25
N GLU A 17 -11.35 -14.60 5.54
CA GLU A 17 -12.30 -14.11 6.55
C GLU A 17 -12.86 -12.72 6.21
N LEU A 18 -12.00 -11.80 5.75
CA LEU A 18 -12.34 -10.39 5.55
C LEU A 18 -12.43 -10.02 4.07
N CYS A 19 -12.73 -11.00 3.22
CA CYS A 19 -12.84 -10.79 1.78
C CYS A 19 -13.98 -9.81 1.47
N GLY A 20 -13.68 -8.77 0.67
CA GLY A 20 -14.65 -7.72 0.32
C GLY A 20 -14.76 -6.58 1.34
N GLU A 21 -14.16 -6.69 2.52
CA GLU A 21 -14.25 -5.68 3.59
C GLU A 21 -13.16 -4.61 3.54
N GLN A 22 -12.48 -4.48 2.39
CA GLN A 22 -11.46 -3.47 2.10
C GLN A 22 -10.22 -3.53 3.02
N GLN A 23 -10.03 -4.62 3.78
CA GLN A 23 -8.89 -4.79 4.69
C GLN A 23 -7.59 -5.20 3.98
N ARG A 24 -7.71 -5.83 2.81
CA ARG A 24 -6.57 -6.49 2.15
C ARG A 24 -5.40 -5.56 1.87
N TRP A 25 -5.67 -4.33 1.42
CA TRP A 25 -4.61 -3.37 1.14
C TRP A 25 -3.87 -2.94 2.41
N PHE A 26 -4.60 -2.68 3.51
CA PHE A 26 -3.99 -2.27 4.77
C PHE A 26 -3.13 -3.38 5.38
N ASP A 27 -3.61 -4.63 5.33
CA ASP A 27 -2.86 -5.79 5.82
C ASP A 27 -1.55 -5.99 5.06
N LEU A 28 -1.61 -5.94 3.73
CA LEU A 28 -0.41 -6.10 2.90
C LEU A 28 0.53 -4.89 3.02
N LYS A 29 0.01 -3.67 3.17
CA LYS A 29 0.80 -2.46 3.37
C LYS A 29 1.60 -2.52 4.67
N ARG A 30 0.93 -2.74 5.80
CA ARG A 30 1.56 -2.69 7.14
C ARG A 30 2.57 -3.82 7.39
N THR A 31 2.52 -4.87 6.57
CA THR A 31 3.41 -6.03 6.63
C THR A 31 4.47 -6.01 5.54
N HIS A 32 4.51 -4.95 4.71
CA HIS A 32 5.39 -4.83 3.54
C HIS A 32 5.25 -5.98 2.53
N LYS A 33 4.06 -6.57 2.41
CA LYS A 33 3.74 -7.66 1.46
C LYS A 33 2.96 -7.24 0.23
N LEU A 34 2.64 -5.95 0.08
CA LEU A 34 1.82 -5.44 -1.01
C LEU A 34 2.37 -5.76 -2.40
N VAL A 35 3.63 -5.40 -2.67
CA VAL A 35 4.22 -5.60 -4.00
C VAL A 35 4.29 -7.09 -4.34
N ASP A 36 4.81 -7.91 -3.43
CA ASP A 36 4.95 -9.36 -3.61
C ASP A 36 3.59 -10.02 -3.94
N HIS A 37 2.56 -9.77 -3.13
CA HIS A 37 1.26 -10.43 -3.30
C HIS A 37 0.49 -9.91 -4.52
N VAL A 38 0.55 -8.61 -4.80
CA VAL A 38 -0.11 -8.06 -5.99
C VAL A 38 0.57 -8.59 -7.25
N THR A 39 1.90 -8.66 -7.28
CA THR A 39 2.65 -9.23 -8.40
C THR A 39 2.28 -10.70 -8.62
N LYS A 40 2.19 -11.49 -7.55
CA LYS A 40 1.94 -12.93 -7.63
C LYS A 40 0.48 -13.28 -7.96
N TYR A 41 -0.48 -12.55 -7.42
CA TYR A 41 -1.89 -12.96 -7.41
C TYR A 41 -2.85 -12.02 -8.14
N ASN A 42 -2.41 -10.83 -8.58
CA ASN A 42 -3.26 -9.89 -9.31
C ASN A 42 -2.70 -9.61 -10.72
N ALA A 43 -3.14 -10.42 -11.69
CA ALA A 43 -2.70 -10.31 -13.07
C ALA A 43 -2.98 -8.93 -13.73
N GLN A 44 -4.00 -8.20 -13.25
CA GLN A 44 -4.34 -6.89 -13.80
C GLN A 44 -3.39 -5.79 -13.32
N ALA A 45 -2.84 -5.93 -12.11
CA ALA A 45 -1.98 -4.91 -11.49
C ALA A 45 -0.50 -5.31 -11.43
N SER A 46 -0.15 -6.57 -11.71
CA SER A 46 1.20 -7.12 -11.53
C SER A 46 2.28 -6.35 -12.29
N SER A 47 1.97 -5.86 -13.50
CA SER A 47 2.94 -5.09 -14.32
C SER A 47 3.09 -3.63 -13.89
N GLN A 48 2.15 -3.11 -13.09
CA GLN A 48 2.09 -1.69 -12.73
C GLN A 48 2.41 -1.44 -11.26
N ILE A 49 2.28 -2.44 -10.38
CA ILE A 49 2.56 -2.28 -8.95
C ILE A 49 4.05 -1.97 -8.71
N LYS A 50 4.33 -0.94 -7.89
CA LYS A 50 5.67 -0.46 -7.53
C LYS A 50 5.72 -0.15 -6.04
N GLU A 51 6.92 0.01 -5.48
CA GLU A 51 7.09 0.38 -4.07
C GLU A 51 6.42 1.72 -3.72
N MET A 52 6.42 2.71 -4.62
CA MET A 52 5.71 3.98 -4.39
C MET A 52 4.20 3.79 -4.07
N HIS A 53 3.59 2.68 -4.51
CA HIS A 53 2.15 2.40 -4.30
C HIS A 53 1.80 1.94 -2.86
N TYR A 54 2.77 1.87 -1.94
CA TYR A 54 2.45 1.82 -0.50
C TYR A 54 1.73 3.10 -0.04
N TYR A 55 1.95 4.23 -0.72
CA TYR A 55 1.25 5.48 -0.47
C TYR A 55 0.39 5.84 -1.69
N ARG A 56 -0.65 6.64 -1.46
CA ARG A 56 -1.47 7.21 -2.53
C ARG A 56 -1.03 8.65 -2.76
N PRO A 57 -1.20 9.21 -3.97
CA PRO A 57 -0.92 10.61 -4.18
C PRO A 57 -1.80 11.46 -3.27
N ILE A 58 -1.22 12.50 -2.69
CA ILE A 58 -2.01 13.56 -2.07
C ILE A 58 -2.80 14.24 -3.21
N PRO A 59 -4.14 14.39 -3.08
CA PRO A 59 -4.95 15.03 -4.12
C PRO A 59 -4.42 16.41 -4.49
N GLN A 60 -4.36 16.70 -5.80
CA GLN A 60 -3.78 17.96 -6.28
C GLN A 60 -4.48 19.20 -5.69
N SER A 61 -5.80 19.16 -5.50
CA SER A 61 -6.53 20.27 -4.88
C SER A 61 -6.11 20.57 -3.44
N GLN A 62 -5.59 19.58 -2.71
CA GLN A 62 -5.03 19.79 -1.36
C GLN A 62 -3.63 20.39 -1.43
N ILE A 63 -2.83 20.00 -2.43
CA ILE A 63 -1.53 20.59 -2.70
C ILE A 63 -1.67 22.05 -3.14
N ASP A 64 -2.62 22.36 -4.01
CA ASP A 64 -2.85 23.72 -4.50
C ASP A 64 -3.37 24.66 -3.39
N ALA A 65 -3.96 24.10 -2.32
CA ALA A 65 -4.51 24.86 -1.20
C ALA A 65 -3.47 25.27 -0.15
N VAL A 66 -2.28 24.67 -0.14
CA VAL A 66 -1.24 25.00 0.84
C VAL A 66 -0.32 26.11 0.34
N THR A 67 0.10 27.01 1.24
CA THR A 67 0.98 28.14 0.89
C THR A 67 2.47 27.83 1.04
N ASN A 68 2.80 26.71 1.67
CA ASN A 68 4.15 26.24 1.96
C ASN A 68 4.45 24.89 1.29
N PHE A 69 3.99 24.71 0.06
CA PHE A 69 4.36 23.53 -0.74
C PHE A 69 5.88 23.48 -0.98
N SER A 70 6.42 22.27 -0.98
CA SER A 70 7.81 21.97 -1.22
C SER A 70 7.94 20.75 -2.12
N THR A 71 8.87 20.81 -3.05
CA THR A 71 9.30 19.67 -3.87
C THR A 71 10.31 18.77 -3.16
N THR A 72 10.77 19.17 -1.97
CA THR A 72 11.74 18.43 -1.17
C THR A 72 11.03 17.74 -0.01
N GLU A 73 11.21 16.41 0.09
CA GLU A 73 10.66 15.60 1.17
C GLU A 73 11.13 16.09 2.56
N GLY A 74 10.21 16.13 3.52
CA GLY A 74 10.47 16.58 4.89
C GLY A 74 10.57 18.10 5.07
N GLN A 75 10.34 18.88 4.02
CA GLN A 75 10.28 20.34 4.07
C GLN A 75 8.87 20.79 3.65
N GLY A 76 8.25 21.74 4.35
CA GLY A 76 6.91 22.24 4.01
C GLY A 76 5.84 21.13 3.96
N PHE A 77 4.84 21.28 3.09
CA PHE A 77 4.02 20.15 2.64
C PHE A 77 4.57 19.64 1.31
N TRP A 78 4.79 18.33 1.19
CA TRP A 78 5.38 17.69 0.01
C TRP A 78 4.50 16.53 -0.50
N GLN A 79 4.69 16.13 -1.75
CA GLN A 79 4.05 14.95 -2.34
C GLN A 79 4.82 13.67 -1.99
N ASN A 80 4.12 12.53 -1.91
CA ASN A 80 4.76 11.23 -1.76
C ASN A 80 5.69 10.92 -2.94
N THR A 81 6.91 10.45 -2.65
CA THR A 81 7.92 10.13 -3.67
C THR A 81 7.39 9.21 -4.76
N GLY A 82 7.52 9.65 -6.00
CA GLY A 82 7.08 8.94 -7.21
C GLY A 82 5.76 9.42 -7.80
N TYR A 83 4.98 10.24 -7.08
CA TYR A 83 3.73 10.86 -7.54
C TYR A 83 3.90 12.32 -7.93
#